data_AF-A0A941JBN7-F1
#
_entry.id   AF-A0A941JBN7-F1
#
_cell.length_a   1.000
_cell.length_b   1.000
_cell.length_c   1.000
_cell.angle_alpha   90.00
_cell.angle_beta   90.00
_cell.angle_gamma   90.00
#
_symmetry.space_group_name_H-M   'P 1'
#
loop_
_entity.id
_entity.type
_entity.pdbx_description
1 polymer ?
#
loop_
_entity_poly.entity_id
_entity_poly.type
_entity_poly.pdbx_seq_one_letter_code
_entity_poly.pdbx_strand_id
1 'polypeptide(L)'
;MTVLQGEQANRLYVINFGDIKCSVINLETKKVDFEFPVHSASTGTLLREEKDEIWIGGHGDGDQVEEDLYIYSAKRRVEEKA
;
A
#
# COMPACT_ATOMS: atom_id res chain seq x y z
N MET A 1 11.57 2.42 -2.95
CA MET A 1 10.81 2.22 -1.70
C MET A 1 10.04 3.49 -1.43
N THR A 2 8.79 3.37 -1.01
CA THR A 2 7.93 4.51 -0.67
C THR A 2 7.31 4.30 0.71
N VAL A 3 7.18 5.37 1.49
CA VAL A 3 6.56 5.34 2.82
C VAL A 3 5.46 6.38 2.87
N LEU A 4 4.26 5.96 3.25
CA LEU A 4 3.10 6.83 3.45
C LEU A 4 2.68 6.76 4.92
N GLN A 5 2.41 7.91 5.51
CA GLN A 5 1.86 7.99 6.87
C GLN A 5 0.35 8.19 6.78
N GLY A 6 -0.41 7.27 7.38
CA GLY A 6 -1.82 7.45 7.63
C GLY A 6 -2.02 7.97 9.04
N GLU A 7 -2.29 9.27 9.18
CA GLU A 7 -2.45 9.92 10.47
C GLU A 7 -3.75 9.47 11.15
N GLN A 8 -4.84 9.33 10.38
CA GLN A 8 -6.14 8.91 10.92
C GLN A 8 -6.10 7.46 11.41
N ALA A 9 -5.39 6.60 10.69
CA ALA A 9 -5.23 5.19 11.04
C ALA A 9 -4.09 4.92 12.02
N ASN A 10 -3.27 5.93 12.36
CA ASN A 10 -2.03 5.78 13.14
C ASN A 10 -1.12 4.65 12.63
N ARG A 11 -0.87 4.65 11.31
CA ARG A 11 -0.14 3.59 10.60
C ARG A 11 0.87 4.14 9.60
N LEU A 12 1.91 3.35 9.32
CA LEU A 12 2.78 3.53 8.15
C LEU A 12 2.49 2.45 7.12
N TYR A 13 2.43 2.85 5.86
CA TYR A 13 2.34 1.96 4.70
C TYR A 13 3.69 2.00 3.99
N VAL A 14 4.44 0.90 4.07
CA VAL A 14 5.78 0.79 3.49
C VAL A 14 5.71 -0.08 2.25
N ILE A 15 5.91 0.52 1.09
CA ILE A 15 5.86 -0.16 -0.21
C ILE A 15 7.30 -0.46 -0.66
N ASN A 16 7.60 -1.75 -0.76
CA ASN A 16 8.88 -2.25 -1.24
C ASN A 16 8.74 -2.81 -2.65
N PHE A 17 9.21 -2.06 -3.64
CA PHE A 17 9.15 -2.44 -5.05
C PHE A 17 10.05 -3.63 -5.42
N GLY A 18 11.12 -3.89 -4.65
CA GLY A 18 11.99 -5.05 -4.88
C GLY A 18 11.43 -6.37 -4.35
N ASP A 19 10.59 -6.30 -3.32
CA ASP A 19 9.93 -7.46 -2.68
C ASP A 19 8.42 -7.52 -3.03
N ILE A 20 7.96 -6.62 -3.91
CA ILE A 20 6.60 -6.55 -4.47
C ILE A 20 5.52 -6.66 -3.37
N LYS A 21 5.73 -5.95 -2.25
CA LYS A 21 4.81 -5.97 -1.11
C LYS A 21 4.62 -4.60 -0.46
N CYS A 22 3.47 -4.44 0.19
CA CYS A 22 3.21 -3.37 1.14
C CYS A 22 3.11 -3.95 2.55
N SER A 23 3.88 -3.39 3.48
CA SER A 23 3.82 -3.70 4.91
C SER A 23 3.12 -2.56 5.65
N VAL A 24 2.08 -2.89 6.41
CA VAL A 24 1.33 -1.92 7.21
C VAL A 24 1.78 -2.01 8.66
N ILE A 25 2.38 -0.95 9.17
CA ILE A 25 2.99 -0.88 10.50
C ILE A 25 2.11 -0.02 11.40
N ASN A 26 1.75 -0.55 12.56
CA ASN A 26 1.08 0.20 13.61
C ASN A 26 2.10 1.09 14.34
N LEU A 27 1.83 2.40 14.39
CA LEU A 27 2.77 3.38 14.96
C LEU A 27 2.83 3.35 16.50
N GLU A 28 1.77 2.89 17.16
CA GLU A 28 1.74 2.72 18.61
C GLU A 28 2.56 1.50 19.05
N THR A 29 2.32 0.35 18.43
CA THR A 29 2.98 -0.92 18.81
C THR A 29 4.33 -1.13 18.13
N LYS A 30 4.61 -0.38 17.07
CA LYS A 30 5.81 -0.50 16.21
C LYS A 30 5.95 -1.87 15.55
N LYS A 31 4.83 -2.55 15.30
CA LYS A 31 4.78 -3.88 14.67
C LYS A 31 4.03 -3.83 13.35
N VAL A 32 4.32 -4.78 12.48
CA VAL A 32 3.56 -5.02 11.26
C VAL A 32 2.19 -5.61 11.64
N ASP A 33 1.11 -4.90 11.32
CA ASP A 33 -0.27 -5.38 11.51
C ASP A 33 -0.63 -6.42 10.44
N PHE A 34 -0.29 -6.12 9.17
CA PHE A 34 -0.50 -7.01 8.03
C PHE A 34 0.36 -6.59 6.83
N GLU A 35 0.48 -7.49 5.87
CA GLU A 35 1.14 -7.26 4.58
C GLU A 35 0.22 -7.72 3.45
N PHE A 36 0.39 -7.14 2.27
CA PHE A 36 -0.27 -7.59 1.06
C PHE A 36 0.63 -7.40 -0.16
N PRO A 37 0.50 -8.26 -1.19
CA PRO A 37 1.25 -8.11 -2.42
C PRO A 37 0.82 -6.83 -3.16
N VAL A 38 1.79 -6.12 -3.75
CA VAL A 38 1.53 -5.03 -4.69
C VAL A 38 1.96 -5.48 -6.09
N HIS A 39 1.80 -4.65 -7.12
CA HIS A 39 2.40 -4.92 -8.43
C HIS A 39 3.84 -4.38 -8.47
N SER A 40 4.66 -4.91 -9.40
CA SER A 40 6.00 -4.40 -9.67
C SER A 40 5.94 -3.04 -10.34
N ALA A 41 7.02 -2.27 -10.23
CA ALA A 41 7.20 -0.98 -10.91
C ALA A 41 6.09 0.04 -10.61
N SER A 42 6.21 0.68 -9.44
CA SER A 42 5.37 1.84 -9.15
C SER A 42 6.22 2.94 -8.56
N THR A 43 6.03 4.18 -9.02
CA THR A 43 6.67 5.37 -8.39
C THR A 43 5.65 6.33 -7.83
N GLY A 44 4.44 6.35 -8.39
CA GLY A 44 3.32 7.15 -7.90
C GLY A 44 2.51 6.39 -6.86
N THR A 45 2.27 7.05 -5.72
CA THR A 45 1.42 6.48 -4.67
C THR A 45 0.58 7.57 -4.01
N LEU A 46 -0.68 7.27 -3.69
CA LEU A 46 -1.58 8.17 -2.97
C LEU A 46 -2.37 7.37 -1.91
N LEU A 47 -2.29 7.81 -0.66
CA LEU A 47 -3.12 7.28 0.43
C LEU A 47 -4.39 8.14 0.57
N ARG A 48 -5.56 7.50 0.58
CA ARG A 48 -6.87 8.13 0.78
C ARG A 48 -7.55 7.49 1.98
N GLU A 49 -7.15 7.89 3.18
CA GLU A 49 -7.60 7.27 4.43
C GLU A 49 -9.13 7.28 4.61
N GLU A 50 -9.78 8.39 4.26
CA GLU A 50 -11.23 8.55 4.36
C GLU A 50 -12.00 7.53 3.49
N LYS A 51 -11.35 7.01 2.43
CA LYS A 51 -11.93 6.04 1.51
C LYS A 51 -11.38 4.63 1.69
N ASP A 52 -10.46 4.44 2.62
CA ASP A 52 -9.78 3.17 2.82
C ASP A 52 -9.03 2.69 1.55
N GLU A 53 -8.41 3.61 0.81
CA GLU A 53 -7.78 3.29 -0.47
C GLU A 53 -6.29 3.68 -0.49
N ILE A 54 -5.46 2.84 -1.11
CA ILE A 54 -4.09 3.14 -1.53
C ILE A 54 -4.04 2.99 -3.03
N TRP A 55 -3.72 4.08 -3.71
CA TRP A 55 -3.58 4.09 -5.16
C TRP A 55 -2.10 3.97 -5.48
N ILE A 56 -1.77 3.03 -6.35
CA ILE A 56 -0.39 2.74 -6.75
C ILE A 56 -0.39 2.65 -8.28
N GLY A 57 0.54 3.35 -8.91
CA GLY A 57 0.75 3.28 -10.35
C GLY A 57 1.91 4.16 -10.81
N GLY A 58 2.08 4.25 -12.12
CA GLY A 58 3.13 5.03 -12.77
C GLY A 58 4.51 4.39 -12.74
N HIS A 59 5.31 4.68 -13.77
CA HIS A 59 6.53 3.99 -14.21
C HIS A 59 6.39 2.47 -14.29
N GLY A 60 6.36 1.92 -15.50
CA GLY A 60 6.43 0.46 -15.69
C GLY A 60 7.86 -0.06 -15.64
N ASP A 61 8.10 -1.24 -16.22
CA ASP A 61 9.36 -1.99 -16.10
C ASP A 61 10.55 -1.38 -16.89
N GLY A 62 10.51 -0.07 -17.14
CA GLY A 62 11.54 0.68 -17.86
C GLY A 62 11.36 0.63 -19.38
N ASP A 63 11.15 -0.55 -19.95
CA ASP A 63 10.85 -0.77 -21.37
C ASP A 63 9.34 -0.69 -21.69
N GLN A 64 8.49 -0.90 -20.69
CA GLN A 64 7.04 -0.71 -20.76
C GLN A 64 6.59 0.39 -19.80
N VAL A 65 5.67 1.22 -20.26
CA VAL A 65 5.02 2.21 -19.40
C VAL A 65 3.88 1.51 -18.66
N GLU A 66 3.76 1.75 -17.36
CA GLU A 66 2.57 1.34 -16.61
C GLU A 66 1.43 2.31 -16.97
N GLU A 67 0.39 1.77 -17.58
CA GLU A 67 -0.80 2.50 -18.03
C GLU A 67 -1.96 2.37 -17.03
N ASP A 68 -1.86 1.40 -16.11
CA ASP A 68 -2.87 1.09 -15.13
C ASP A 68 -2.63 1.80 -13.78
N LEU A 69 -3.73 1.99 -13.07
CA LEU A 69 -3.75 2.43 -11.68
C LEU A 69 -4.41 1.35 -10.83
N TYR A 70 -3.67 0.87 -9.84
CA TYR A 70 -4.15 -0.19 -8.95
C TYR A 70 -4.60 0.41 -7.63
N ILE A 71 -5.78 -0.02 -7.17
CA ILE A 71 -6.40 0.44 -5.94
C ILE A 71 -6.43 -0.71 -4.95
N TYR A 72 -5.74 -0.53 -3.82
CA TYR A 72 -5.70 -1.47 -2.70
C TYR A 72 -6.51 -0.92 -1.53
N SER A 73 -7.00 -1.81 -0.65
CA SER A 73 -7.60 -1.39 0.61
C SER A 73 -6.52 -1.02 1.63
N ALA A 74 -6.71 0.10 2.34
CA ALA A 74 -5.79 0.54 3.40
C ALA A 74 -6.04 -0.19 4.74
N LYS A 75 -7.07 -1.03 4.82
CA LYS A 75 -7.41 -1.82 6.00
C LYS A 75 -7.46 -3.30 5.64
N ARG A 76 -7.22 -4.12 6.65
CA ARG A 76 -7.46 -5.56 6.55
C ARG A 76 -8.96 -5.81 6.57
N ARG A 77 -9.50 -6.49 5.56
CA ARG A 77 -10.82 -7.11 5.67
C ARG A 77 -10.77 -8.19 6.75
N VAL A 78 -11.61 -8.04 7.76
CA VAL A 78 -11.88 -9.11 8.72
C VAL A 78 -13.09 -9.86 8.18
N GLU A 79 -12.92 -11.13 7.82
CA GLU A 79 -14.05 -11.97 7.46
C GLU A 79 -14.86 -12.25 8.73
N GLU A 80 -16.08 -11.72 8.80
CA GLU A 80 -17.04 -12.13 9.82
C GLU A 80 -17.51 -13.55 9.48
N LYS A 81 -17.27 -14.50 10.39
CA LYS A 81 -17.85 -15.83 10.26
C LYS A 81 -19.36 -15.71 10.47
N ALA A 82 -20.12 -16.05 9.44
CA ALA A 82 -21.57 -16.25 9.50
C ALA A 82 -21.94 -17.41 10.44
#